data_AF-A0A0W8IC41-F1
#
_entry.id   AF-A0A0W8IC41-F1
#
_cell.length_a   1.000
_cell.length_b   1.000
_cell.length_c   1.000
_cell.angle_alpha   90.00
_cell.angle_beta   90.00
_cell.angle_gamma   90.00
#
_symmetry.space_group_name_H-M   'P 1'
#
loop_
_entity.id
_entity.type
_entity.pdbx_description
1 polymer ?
#
loop_
_entity_poly.entity_id
_entity_poly.type
_entity_poly.pdbx_seq_one_letter_code
_entity_poly.pdbx_strand_id
1 'polypeptide(L)'
;MDRLSIVIDLLPALITTIGTLVGSFGGFTLAARAQRKQADRDDVRAVRDAERSRSTALEDERHEFQLETLLALQELTRLKSRNTILLIMQDRSTIKIGESYRLLPGDDREDFENSIKFSHNVARVTDTTLRKRLESFSSLSGQYSLPPRGSKDMEQDDALAIQDERLSVFMDEAEETSVLLGEYLRKEIDRHSSIDRR
;
A
#
# COMPACT_ATOMS: atom_id res chain seq x y z
N MET A 1 72.79 -63.07 -23.11
CA MET A 1 72.24 -62.45 -21.89
C MET A 1 71.46 -61.21 -22.29
N ASP A 2 70.20 -61.32 -22.77
CA ASP A 2 69.45 -60.11 -23.20
C ASP A 2 67.93 -60.28 -23.35
N ARG A 3 67.32 -61.29 -22.71
CA ARG A 3 65.85 -61.46 -22.70
C ARG A 3 65.21 -61.34 -21.32
N LEU A 4 66.02 -61.20 -20.27
CA LEU A 4 65.58 -61.06 -18.87
C LEU A 4 65.54 -59.60 -18.40
N SER A 5 66.28 -58.67 -19.02
CA SER A 5 66.24 -57.24 -18.68
C SER A 5 64.97 -56.54 -19.19
N ILE A 6 64.48 -56.92 -20.37
CA ILE A 6 63.30 -56.30 -21.00
C ILE A 6 62.02 -56.50 -20.18
N VAL A 7 61.88 -57.62 -19.47
CA VAL A 7 60.68 -57.90 -18.64
C VAL A 7 60.73 -57.14 -17.31
N ILE A 8 61.93 -56.85 -16.80
CA ILE A 8 62.12 -56.16 -15.52
C ILE A 8 61.86 -54.64 -15.65
N ASP A 9 62.09 -54.04 -16.81
CA ASP A 9 61.84 -52.61 -17.03
C ASP A 9 60.41 -52.28 -17.51
N LEU A 10 59.69 -53.26 -18.08
CA LEU A 10 58.30 -53.09 -18.55
C LEU A 10 57.28 -53.03 -17.40
N LEU A 11 57.53 -53.77 -16.32
CA LEU A 11 56.63 -53.84 -15.15
C LEU A 11 56.54 -52.51 -14.37
N PRO A 12 57.66 -51.86 -14.01
CA PRO A 12 57.64 -50.55 -13.36
C PRO A 12 56.96 -49.51 -14.24
N ALA A 13 57.30 -49.44 -15.53
CA ALA A 13 56.72 -48.49 -16.47
C ALA A 13 55.20 -48.69 -16.64
N LEU A 14 54.72 -49.94 -16.65
CA LEU A 14 53.29 -50.24 -16.69
C LEU A 14 52.58 -49.80 -15.40
N ILE A 15 53.21 -50.04 -14.23
CA ILE A 15 52.66 -49.66 -12.92
C ILE A 15 52.62 -48.14 -12.75
N THR A 16 53.67 -47.40 -13.14
CA THR A 16 53.62 -45.92 -13.12
C THR A 16 52.56 -45.42 -14.10
N THR A 17 52.49 -45.95 -15.33
CA THR A 17 51.51 -45.47 -16.31
C THR A 17 50.07 -45.74 -15.87
N ILE A 18 49.77 -46.91 -15.32
CA ILE A 18 48.45 -47.24 -14.74
C ILE A 18 48.19 -46.39 -13.49
N GLY A 19 49.18 -46.18 -12.63
CA GLY A 19 49.07 -45.32 -11.45
C GLY A 19 48.73 -43.87 -11.79
N THR A 20 49.36 -43.30 -12.82
CA THR A 20 49.07 -41.93 -13.30
C THR A 20 47.73 -41.85 -14.02
N LEU A 21 47.31 -42.90 -14.74
CA LEU A 21 45.99 -42.96 -15.39
C LEU A 21 44.86 -43.08 -14.37
N VAL A 22 45.01 -43.94 -13.35
CA VAL A 22 44.01 -44.13 -12.29
C VAL A 22 43.96 -42.92 -11.35
N GLY A 23 45.12 -42.31 -11.06
CA GLY A 23 45.21 -41.06 -10.28
C GLY A 23 44.56 -39.87 -10.99
N SER A 24 44.75 -39.74 -12.32
CA SER A 24 44.10 -38.68 -13.11
C SER A 24 42.59 -38.89 -13.21
N PHE A 25 42.10 -40.09 -13.56
CA PHE A 25 40.66 -40.37 -13.64
C PHE A 25 39.94 -40.31 -12.28
N GLY A 26 40.58 -40.79 -11.20
CA GLY A 26 40.03 -40.73 -9.85
C GLY A 26 39.84 -39.29 -9.34
N GLY A 27 40.81 -38.41 -9.62
CA GLY A 27 40.75 -36.99 -9.27
C GLY A 27 39.63 -36.24 -9.99
N PHE A 28 39.41 -36.50 -11.29
CA PHE A 28 38.35 -35.84 -12.07
C PHE A 28 36.94 -36.19 -11.57
N THR A 29 36.71 -37.44 -11.14
CA THR A 29 35.36 -37.85 -10.67
C THR A 29 35.02 -37.28 -9.29
N LEU A 30 36.00 -37.16 -8.39
CA LEU A 30 35.81 -36.49 -7.09
C LEU A 30 35.65 -34.97 -7.25
N ALA A 31 36.46 -34.34 -8.11
CA ALA A 31 36.33 -32.91 -8.41
C ALA A 31 34.97 -32.60 -9.06
N ALA A 32 34.49 -33.42 -9.99
CA ALA A 32 33.17 -33.26 -10.62
C ALA A 32 32.02 -33.42 -9.60
N ARG A 33 32.13 -34.34 -8.63
CA ARG A 33 31.14 -34.48 -7.54
C ARG A 33 31.15 -33.30 -6.57
N ALA A 34 32.33 -32.76 -6.25
CA ALA A 34 32.47 -31.57 -5.42
C ALA A 34 31.89 -30.33 -6.12
N GLN A 35 32.19 -30.15 -7.40
CA GLN A 35 31.63 -29.07 -8.23
C GLN A 35 30.10 -29.15 -8.34
N ARG A 36 29.53 -30.34 -8.53
CA ARG A 36 28.06 -30.52 -8.55
C ARG A 36 27.41 -30.16 -7.21
N LYS A 37 27.97 -30.63 -6.08
CA LYS A 37 27.47 -30.25 -4.76
C LYS A 37 27.59 -28.75 -4.46
N GLN A 38 28.60 -28.09 -5.01
CA GLN A 38 28.77 -26.65 -4.88
C GLN A 38 27.76 -25.90 -5.75
N ALA A 39 27.58 -26.31 -7.01
CA ALA A 39 26.56 -25.77 -7.91
C ALA A 39 25.14 -25.92 -7.32
N ASP A 40 24.77 -27.09 -6.80
CA ASP A 40 23.46 -27.30 -6.18
C ASP A 40 23.24 -26.36 -4.97
N ARG A 41 24.29 -26.07 -4.20
CA ARG A 41 24.21 -25.13 -3.06
C ARG A 41 24.10 -23.68 -3.52
N ASP A 42 24.83 -23.33 -4.57
CA ASP A 42 24.81 -21.98 -5.13
C ASP A 42 23.46 -21.71 -5.84
N ASP A 43 22.87 -22.70 -6.49
CA ASP A 43 21.51 -22.63 -7.06
C ASP A 43 20.45 -22.45 -5.96
N VAL A 44 20.52 -23.22 -4.87
CA VAL A 44 19.60 -23.06 -3.73
C VAL A 44 19.73 -21.68 -3.08
N ARG A 45 20.95 -21.14 -3.00
CA ARG A 45 21.18 -19.77 -2.51
C ARG A 45 20.60 -18.73 -3.47
N ALA A 46 20.86 -18.88 -4.77
CA ALA A 46 20.34 -17.97 -5.79
C ALA A 46 18.81 -17.95 -5.81
N VAL A 47 18.15 -19.10 -5.67
CA VAL A 47 16.68 -19.18 -5.54
C VAL A 47 16.21 -18.44 -4.27
N ARG A 48 16.86 -18.68 -3.13
CA ARG A 48 16.50 -18.02 -1.86
C ARG A 48 16.70 -16.51 -1.91
N ASP A 49 17.77 -16.05 -2.54
CA ASP A 49 18.07 -14.62 -2.67
C ASP A 49 17.14 -13.96 -3.69
N ALA A 50 16.72 -14.68 -4.74
CA ALA A 50 15.68 -14.23 -5.66
C ALA A 50 14.31 -14.13 -4.99
N GLU A 51 13.92 -15.12 -4.15
CA GLU A 51 12.69 -15.07 -3.36
C GLU A 51 12.69 -13.90 -2.38
N ARG A 52 13.82 -13.67 -1.68
CA ARG A 52 13.98 -12.53 -0.78
C ARG A 52 13.87 -11.20 -1.54
N SER A 53 14.61 -11.05 -2.63
CA SER A 53 14.57 -9.84 -3.46
C SER A 53 13.15 -9.56 -3.95
N ARG A 54 12.41 -10.60 -4.37
CA ARG A 54 11.02 -10.47 -4.78
C ARG A 54 10.11 -10.07 -3.62
N SER A 55 10.31 -10.63 -2.43
CA SER A 55 9.52 -10.27 -1.25
C SER A 55 9.72 -8.81 -0.84
N THR A 56 10.96 -8.30 -0.90
CA THR A 56 11.27 -6.90 -0.64
C THR A 56 10.61 -5.99 -1.67
N ALA A 57 10.73 -6.31 -2.96
CA ALA A 57 10.10 -5.51 -4.02
C ALA A 57 8.56 -5.42 -3.86
N LEU A 58 7.91 -6.52 -3.48
CA LEU A 58 6.46 -6.52 -3.23
C LEU A 58 6.08 -5.73 -1.97
N GLU A 59 6.96 -5.65 -0.98
CA GLU A 59 6.75 -4.84 0.22
C GLU A 59 6.89 -3.35 -0.12
N ASP A 60 7.90 -2.98 -0.89
CA ASP A 60 8.11 -1.61 -1.37
C ASP A 60 6.93 -1.12 -2.23
N GLU A 61 6.47 -1.93 -3.20
CA GLU A 61 5.30 -1.62 -4.03
C GLU A 61 4.03 -1.42 -3.18
N ARG A 62 3.87 -2.21 -2.12
CA ARG A 62 2.72 -2.08 -1.21
C ARG A 62 2.77 -0.77 -0.42
N HIS A 63 3.96 -0.39 0.04
CA HIS A 63 4.16 0.84 0.80
C HIS A 63 3.94 2.07 -0.07
N GLU A 64 4.50 2.09 -1.29
CA GLU A 64 4.28 3.16 -2.26
C GLU A 64 2.79 3.32 -2.59
N PHE A 65 2.11 2.21 -2.90
CA PHE A 65 0.67 2.22 -3.16
C PHE A 65 -0.16 2.75 -1.98
N GLN A 66 0.18 2.35 -0.76
CA GLN A 66 -0.51 2.79 0.44
C GLN A 66 -0.26 4.28 0.69
N LEU A 67 0.95 4.77 0.49
CA LEU A 67 1.32 6.18 0.62
C LEU A 67 0.57 7.05 -0.38
N GLU A 68 0.56 6.68 -1.66
CA GLU A 68 -0.20 7.38 -2.70
C GLU A 68 -1.70 7.45 -2.37
N THR A 69 -2.26 6.33 -1.91
CA THR A 69 -3.66 6.24 -1.52
C THR A 69 -3.97 7.18 -0.34
N LEU A 70 -3.11 7.24 0.68
CA LEU A 70 -3.30 8.11 1.85
C LEU A 70 -3.17 9.59 1.48
N LEU A 71 -2.22 9.96 0.61
CA LEU A 71 -2.07 11.32 0.10
C LEU A 71 -3.30 11.76 -0.71
N ALA A 72 -3.79 10.90 -1.59
CA ALA A 72 -5.03 11.17 -2.34
C ALA A 72 -6.22 11.36 -1.39
N LEU A 73 -6.36 10.49 -0.38
CA LEU A 73 -7.43 10.61 0.62
C LEU A 73 -7.34 11.91 1.42
N GLN A 74 -6.15 12.43 1.69
CA GLN A 74 -6.00 13.68 2.44
C GLN A 74 -6.63 14.84 1.69
N GLU A 75 -6.32 14.95 0.40
CA GLU A 75 -6.87 16.00 -0.44
C GLU A 75 -8.38 15.82 -0.68
N LEU A 76 -8.81 14.59 -0.97
CA LEU A 76 -10.23 14.30 -1.19
C LEU A 76 -11.07 14.54 0.07
N THR A 77 -10.54 14.21 1.27
CA THR A 77 -11.19 14.52 2.56
C THR A 77 -11.32 16.03 2.72
N ARG A 78 -10.24 16.79 2.49
CA ARG A 78 -10.24 18.25 2.60
C ARG A 78 -11.29 18.90 1.68
N LEU A 79 -11.35 18.47 0.43
CA LEU A 79 -12.33 18.97 -0.55
C LEU A 79 -13.76 18.63 -0.12
N LYS A 80 -14.00 17.38 0.31
CA LYS A 80 -15.32 16.93 0.77
C LYS A 80 -15.79 17.70 2.01
N SER A 81 -14.88 17.93 2.97
CA SER A 81 -15.16 18.75 4.16
C SER A 81 -15.54 20.17 3.76
N ARG A 82 -14.71 20.81 2.92
CA ARG A 82 -14.95 22.18 2.46
C ARG A 82 -16.31 22.31 1.77
N ASN A 83 -16.64 21.42 0.85
CA ASN A 83 -17.89 21.47 0.11
C ASN A 83 -19.11 21.30 1.02
N THR A 84 -19.02 20.35 1.97
CA THR A 84 -20.11 20.11 2.94
C THR A 84 -20.31 21.33 3.86
N ILE A 85 -19.23 21.94 4.35
CA ILE A 85 -19.31 23.17 5.16
C ILE A 85 -19.95 24.31 4.37
N LEU A 86 -19.53 24.53 3.13
CA LEU A 86 -20.10 25.58 2.28
C LEU A 86 -21.59 25.38 2.05
N LEU A 87 -22.02 24.13 1.86
CA LEU A 87 -23.42 23.76 1.71
C LEU A 87 -24.23 24.09 2.98
N ILE A 88 -23.76 23.68 4.16
CA ILE A 88 -24.40 23.99 5.45
C ILE A 88 -24.49 25.52 5.66
N MET A 89 -23.41 26.25 5.38
CA MET A 89 -23.38 27.71 5.50
C MET A 89 -24.33 28.41 4.52
N GLN A 90 -24.45 27.89 3.30
CA GLN A 90 -25.38 28.38 2.31
C GLN A 90 -26.82 28.15 2.75
N ASP A 91 -27.17 26.93 3.17
CA ASP A 91 -28.50 26.60 3.68
C ASP A 91 -28.88 27.51 4.85
N ARG A 92 -27.97 27.70 5.80
CA ARG A 92 -28.14 28.63 6.91
C ARG A 92 -28.40 30.06 6.44
N SER A 93 -27.67 30.53 5.43
CA SER A 93 -27.85 31.89 4.87
C SER A 93 -29.20 32.04 4.16
N THR A 94 -29.65 31.00 3.47
CA THR A 94 -30.97 30.92 2.82
C THR A 94 -32.10 30.95 3.86
N ILE A 95 -31.97 30.20 4.96
CA ILE A 95 -32.96 30.21 6.05
C ILE A 95 -33.06 31.60 6.68
N LYS A 96 -31.93 32.30 6.86
CA LYS A 96 -31.92 33.67 7.44
C LYS A 96 -32.70 34.70 6.63
N ILE A 97 -32.75 34.55 5.31
CA ILE A 97 -33.51 35.46 4.43
C ILE A 97 -34.98 35.06 4.29
N GLY A 98 -35.44 34.04 5.03
CA GLY A 98 -36.82 33.55 5.00
C GLY A 98 -37.14 32.61 3.85
N GLU A 99 -36.13 32.11 3.13
CA GLU A 99 -36.30 31.08 2.11
C GLU A 99 -36.20 29.68 2.75
N SER A 100 -36.92 28.70 2.18
CA SER A 100 -36.74 27.29 2.54
C SER A 100 -35.39 26.78 2.06
N TYR A 101 -34.90 25.68 2.64
CA TYR A 101 -33.71 24.95 2.18
C TYR A 101 -33.62 24.89 0.65
N ARG A 102 -32.54 25.44 0.10
CA ARG A 102 -32.26 25.29 -1.32
C ARG A 102 -31.69 23.90 -1.50
N LEU A 103 -32.45 23.02 -2.15
CA LEU A 103 -31.86 21.89 -2.84
C LEU A 103 -30.91 22.51 -3.88
N LEU A 104 -29.61 22.57 -3.56
CA LEU A 104 -28.59 23.00 -4.51
C LEU A 104 -28.83 22.23 -5.83
N PRO A 105 -28.70 22.88 -7.00
CA PRO A 105 -28.82 22.17 -8.26
C PRO A 105 -27.87 20.99 -8.20
N GLY A 106 -28.42 19.78 -8.34
CA GLY A 106 -27.74 18.50 -8.08
C GLY A 106 -26.63 18.14 -9.07
N ASP A 107 -25.96 19.13 -9.62
CA ASP A 107 -25.01 19.01 -10.73
C ASP A 107 -23.70 19.77 -10.45
N ASP A 108 -23.29 19.84 -9.18
CA ASP A 108 -21.88 20.09 -8.88
C ASP A 108 -21.06 18.86 -9.25
N ARG A 109 -20.70 18.80 -10.54
CA ARG A 109 -19.91 17.72 -11.13
C ARG A 109 -18.60 17.51 -10.38
N GLU A 110 -17.98 18.56 -9.86
CA GLU A 110 -16.73 18.45 -9.12
C GLU A 110 -16.95 17.73 -7.78
N ASP A 111 -18.03 18.03 -7.07
CA ASP A 111 -18.37 17.35 -5.81
C ASP A 111 -18.74 15.87 -6.04
N PHE A 112 -19.46 15.58 -7.13
CA PHE A 112 -19.77 14.21 -7.52
C PHE A 112 -18.51 13.41 -7.88
N GLU A 113 -17.62 13.98 -8.71
CA GLU A 113 -16.34 13.37 -9.05
C GLU A 113 -15.45 13.16 -7.82
N ASN A 114 -15.42 14.13 -6.90
CA ASN A 114 -14.72 14.02 -5.63
C ASN A 114 -15.28 12.87 -4.79
N SER A 115 -16.60 12.72 -4.72
CA SER A 115 -17.26 11.64 -3.97
C SER A 115 -16.94 10.24 -4.55
N ILE A 116 -16.91 10.10 -5.88
CA ILE A 116 -16.50 8.85 -6.53
C ILE A 116 -15.04 8.53 -6.23
N LYS A 117 -14.14 9.51 -6.44
CA LYS A 117 -12.70 9.35 -6.18
C LYS A 117 -12.43 9.00 -4.71
N PHE A 118 -13.15 9.64 -3.79
CA PHE A 118 -13.07 9.35 -2.36
C PHE A 118 -13.46 7.90 -2.08
N SER A 119 -14.64 7.46 -2.51
CA SER A 119 -15.13 6.09 -2.32
C SER A 119 -14.15 5.04 -2.88
N HIS A 120 -13.63 5.28 -4.08
CA HIS A 120 -12.66 4.39 -4.71
C HIS A 120 -11.33 4.29 -3.94
N ASN A 121 -10.83 5.40 -3.40
CA ASN A 121 -9.61 5.36 -2.57
C ASN A 121 -9.87 4.73 -1.20
N VAL A 122 -11.04 4.94 -0.60
CA VAL A 122 -11.42 4.26 0.67
C VAL A 122 -11.40 2.75 0.51
N ALA A 123 -11.91 2.23 -0.61
CA ALA A 123 -11.90 0.79 -0.90
C ALA A 123 -10.47 0.18 -0.98
N ARG A 124 -9.46 1.02 -1.25
CA ARG A 124 -8.04 0.62 -1.34
C ARG A 124 -7.31 0.65 0.00
N VAL A 125 -7.90 1.29 1.03
CA VAL A 125 -7.30 1.36 2.37
C VAL A 125 -7.25 -0.02 2.99
N THR A 126 -6.06 -0.49 3.36
CA THR A 126 -5.84 -1.81 3.96
C THR A 126 -6.27 -1.86 5.43
N ASP A 127 -6.03 -0.79 6.20
CA ASP A 127 -6.42 -0.69 7.61
C ASP A 127 -7.95 -0.57 7.79
N THR A 128 -8.52 -1.46 8.60
CA THR A 128 -9.98 -1.53 8.78
C THR A 128 -10.52 -0.37 9.62
N THR A 129 -9.74 0.14 10.58
CA THR A 129 -10.15 1.24 11.45
C THR A 129 -10.24 2.54 10.66
N LEU A 130 -9.19 2.85 9.89
CA LEU A 130 -9.16 4.02 9.02
C LEU A 130 -10.27 3.94 7.96
N ARG A 131 -10.46 2.78 7.33
CA ARG A 131 -11.51 2.58 6.33
C ARG A 131 -12.90 2.88 6.89
N LYS A 132 -13.25 2.30 8.04
CA LYS A 132 -14.54 2.54 8.70
C LYS A 132 -14.75 4.00 9.07
N ARG A 133 -13.70 4.70 9.50
CA ARG A 133 -13.79 6.13 9.80
C ARG A 133 -14.09 6.94 8.55
N LEU A 134 -13.37 6.69 7.44
CA LEU A 134 -13.59 7.37 6.17
C LEU A 134 -14.99 7.07 5.58
N GLU A 135 -15.48 5.84 5.70
CA GLU A 135 -16.85 5.46 5.32
C GLU A 135 -17.89 6.22 6.14
N SER A 136 -17.70 6.31 7.46
CA SER A 136 -18.59 7.05 8.37
C SER A 136 -18.59 8.54 8.05
N PHE A 137 -17.41 9.13 7.84
CA PHE A 137 -17.26 10.52 7.41
C PHE A 137 -17.98 10.78 6.07
N SER A 138 -17.81 9.91 5.08
CA SER A 138 -18.50 10.03 3.79
C SER A 138 -20.02 9.91 3.93
N SER A 139 -20.49 9.03 4.81
CA SER A 139 -21.93 8.91 5.10
C SER A 139 -22.47 10.19 5.73
N LEU A 140 -21.75 10.77 6.70
CA LEU A 140 -22.13 12.02 7.34
C LEU A 140 -22.20 13.18 6.35
N SER A 141 -21.18 13.34 5.50
CA SER A 141 -21.23 14.35 4.41
C SER A 141 -22.45 14.18 3.52
N GLY A 142 -22.78 12.94 3.15
CA GLY A 142 -23.97 12.64 2.33
C GLY A 142 -25.30 12.87 3.05
N GLN A 143 -25.34 12.74 4.38
CA GLN A 143 -26.52 13.09 5.18
C GLN A 143 -26.71 14.60 5.27
N TYR A 144 -25.62 15.35 5.39
CA TYR A 144 -25.65 16.80 5.54
C TYR A 144 -25.77 17.56 4.22
N SER A 145 -25.48 16.92 3.08
CA SER A 145 -25.80 17.45 1.76
C SER A 145 -27.31 17.49 1.46
N LEU A 146 -28.12 16.85 2.30
CA LEU A 146 -29.57 16.84 2.18
C LEU A 146 -30.23 17.73 3.24
N PRO A 147 -31.36 18.38 2.89
CA PRO A 147 -32.19 19.06 3.89
C PRO A 147 -32.60 18.10 5.01
N PRO A 148 -32.74 18.57 6.26
CA PRO A 148 -33.19 17.73 7.36
C PRO A 148 -34.61 17.22 7.09
N ARG A 149 -34.93 16.06 7.66
CA ARG A 149 -36.28 15.47 7.54
C ARG A 149 -37.30 16.42 8.16
N GLY A 150 -38.40 16.67 7.45
CA GLY A 150 -39.43 17.59 7.91
C GLY A 150 -39.08 19.07 7.75
N SER A 151 -38.04 19.40 6.98
CA SER A 151 -37.58 20.79 6.78
C SER A 151 -38.64 21.77 6.24
N LYS A 152 -39.70 21.27 5.61
CA LYS A 152 -40.81 22.09 5.09
C LYS A 152 -41.69 22.67 6.19
N ASP A 153 -41.78 21.98 7.32
CA ASP A 153 -42.68 22.31 8.42
C ASP A 153 -41.93 22.90 9.63
N MET A 154 -40.62 23.11 9.51
CA MET A 154 -39.79 23.67 10.59
C MET A 154 -39.97 25.18 10.71
N GLU A 155 -40.06 25.65 11.95
CA GLU A 155 -39.89 27.07 12.24
C GLU A 155 -38.46 27.51 11.92
N GLN A 156 -38.31 28.79 11.58
CA GLN A 156 -37.02 29.34 11.15
C GLN A 156 -35.93 29.18 12.22
N ASP A 157 -36.27 29.43 13.49
CA ASP A 157 -35.32 29.35 14.60
C ASP A 157 -34.84 27.92 14.82
N ASP A 158 -35.74 26.93 14.73
CA ASP A 158 -35.39 25.50 14.79
C ASP A 158 -34.49 25.09 13.62
N ALA A 159 -34.82 25.57 12.41
CA ALA A 159 -34.01 25.28 11.23
C ALA A 159 -32.59 25.86 11.34
N LEU A 160 -32.45 27.06 11.91
CA LEU A 160 -31.14 27.67 12.17
C LEU A 160 -30.35 26.92 13.25
N ALA A 161 -31.01 26.51 14.34
CA ALA A 161 -30.39 25.72 15.39
C ALA A 161 -29.84 24.39 14.85
N ILE A 162 -30.60 23.71 13.98
CA ILE A 162 -30.16 22.48 13.30
C ILE A 162 -28.94 22.72 12.41
N GLN A 163 -28.87 23.85 11.68
CA GLN A 163 -27.68 24.15 10.87
C GLN A 163 -26.44 24.46 11.71
N ASP A 164 -26.62 25.16 12.83
CA ASP A 164 -25.52 25.44 13.76
C ASP A 164 -24.99 24.13 14.41
N GLU A 165 -25.90 23.21 14.78
CA GLU A 165 -25.54 21.87 15.27
C GLU A 165 -24.81 21.05 14.19
N ARG A 166 -25.38 20.95 12.97
CA ARG A 166 -24.74 20.25 11.84
C ARG A 166 -23.35 20.78 11.56
N LEU A 167 -23.17 22.09 11.57
CA LEU A 167 -21.86 22.70 11.34
C LEU A 167 -20.87 22.30 12.42
N SER A 168 -21.25 22.39 13.70
CA SER A 168 -20.40 22.01 14.83
C SER A 168 -19.99 20.53 14.73
N VAL A 169 -20.98 19.63 14.62
CA VAL A 169 -20.74 18.19 14.56
C VAL A 169 -19.87 17.83 13.35
N PHE A 170 -20.12 18.44 12.19
CA PHE A 170 -19.35 18.15 10.99
C PHE A 170 -17.89 18.63 11.09
N MET A 171 -17.65 19.79 11.71
CA MET A 171 -16.31 20.30 11.92
C MET A 171 -15.49 19.37 12.83
N ASP A 172 -16.08 18.90 13.93
CA ASP A 172 -15.45 17.95 14.84
C ASP A 172 -15.11 16.64 14.12
N GLU A 173 -16.06 16.10 13.36
CA GLU A 173 -15.89 14.86 12.59
C GLU A 173 -14.83 14.98 11.48
N ALA A 174 -14.77 16.15 10.82
CA ALA A 174 -13.76 16.46 9.81
C ALA A 174 -12.35 16.60 10.42
N GLU A 175 -12.23 17.26 11.58
CA GLU A 175 -10.96 17.39 12.30
C GLU A 175 -10.43 16.02 12.72
N GLU A 176 -11.24 15.23 13.43
CA GLU A 176 -10.87 13.89 13.89
C GLU A 176 -10.47 12.97 12.71
N THR A 177 -11.20 13.03 11.59
CA THR A 177 -10.86 12.26 10.38
C THR A 177 -9.52 12.70 9.79
N SER A 178 -9.27 14.01 9.75
CA SER A 178 -8.01 14.59 9.27
C SER A 178 -6.83 14.20 10.16
N VAL A 179 -7.00 14.26 11.49
CA VAL A 179 -5.99 13.84 12.47
C VAL A 179 -5.64 12.37 12.28
N LEU A 180 -6.66 11.49 12.25
CA LEU A 180 -6.45 10.06 12.07
C LEU A 180 -5.72 9.76 10.76
N LEU A 181 -6.18 10.33 9.64
CA LEU A 181 -5.54 10.15 8.35
C LEU A 181 -4.09 10.63 8.35
N GLY A 182 -3.81 11.77 8.99
CA GLY A 182 -2.47 12.30 9.17
C GLY A 182 -1.56 11.39 10.00
N GLU A 183 -2.09 10.68 11.00
CA GLU A 183 -1.32 9.67 11.74
C GLU A 183 -0.91 8.49 10.87
N TYR A 184 -1.83 7.96 10.05
CA TYR A 184 -1.49 6.87 9.12
C TYR A 184 -0.49 7.33 8.07
N LEU A 185 -0.67 8.53 7.53
CA LEU A 185 0.26 9.10 6.55
C LEU A 185 1.67 9.27 7.14
N ARG A 186 1.80 9.83 8.35
CA ARG A 186 3.10 9.95 9.04
C ARG A 186 3.75 8.59 9.27
N LYS A 187 2.98 7.60 9.74
CA LYS A 187 3.48 6.22 9.92
C LYS A 187 4.03 5.63 8.62
N GLU A 188 3.37 5.89 7.50
CA GLU A 188 3.81 5.38 6.19
C GLU A 188 5.05 6.13 5.67
N ILE A 189 5.11 7.45 5.83
CA ILE A 189 6.29 8.26 5.49
C ILE A 189 7.51 7.87 6.32
N ASP A 190 7.34 7.70 7.64
CA ASP A 190 8.43 7.31 8.53
C ASP A 190 9.00 5.95 8.13
N ARG A 191 8.14 5.01 7.73
CA ARG A 191 8.56 3.71 7.17
C ARG A 191 9.37 3.88 5.89
N HIS A 192 8.89 4.67 4.94
CA HIS A 192 9.62 4.93 3.69
C HIS A 192 11.00 5.55 3.96
N SER A 193 11.07 6.54 4.85
CA SER A 193 12.33 7.21 5.21
C SER A 193 13.35 6.28 5.88
N SER A 194 12.88 5.19 6.50
CA SER A 194 13.73 4.18 7.13
C SER A 194 14.29 3.16 6.13
N ILE A 195 13.60 2.96 5.00
CA ILE A 195 14.03 2.09 3.90
C ILE A 195 15.15 2.79 3.11
N ASP A 196 14.98 4.07 2.77
CA ASP A 196 15.97 4.85 2.00
C ASP A 196 17.33 5.03 2.71
N ARG A 197 17.41 4.75 4.02
CA ARG A 197 18.64 4.86 4.83
C ARG A 197 19.40 3.54 5.01
N ARG A 198 18.89 2.42 4.51
CA ARG A 198 19.54 1.10 4.60
C ARG A 198 20.25 0.74 3.32
#